data_AF-A0A926UIG8-F1
#
_entry.id   AF-A0A926UIG8-F1
#
_cell.length_a   1.000
_cell.length_b   1.000
_cell.length_c   1.000
_cell.angle_alpha   90.00
_cell.angle_beta   90.00
_cell.angle_gamma   90.00
#
_symmetry.space_group_name_H-M   'P 1'
#
loop_
_entity.id
_entity.type
_entity.pdbx_description
1 polymer ?
#
loop_
_entity_poly.entity_id
_entity_poly.type
_entity_poly.pdbx_seq_one_letter_code
_entity_poly.pdbx_strand_id
1 'polypeptide(L)' 'MLLGFKTELKVNKQQRLLLAQHAGVAKHGWNQGLALFPNQNSQTASKNS' A
#
# COMPACT_ATOMS: atom_id res chain seq x y z
N MET A 1 4.32 36.76 -4.06
CA MET A 1 4.54 36.42 -2.64
C MET A 1 3.89 35.06 -2.41
N LEU A 2 4.61 33.96 -2.65
CA LEU A 2 4.08 32.63 -2.30
C LEU A 2 4.14 32.52 -0.77
N LEU A 3 3.04 32.87 -0.11
CA LEU A 3 2.76 32.35 1.22
C LEU A 3 2.73 30.83 1.07
N GLY A 4 3.87 30.19 1.26
CA GLY A 4 3.94 28.77 1.50
C GLY A 4 3.14 28.54 2.77
N PHE A 5 1.84 28.29 2.62
CA PHE A 5 1.03 27.68 3.65
C PHE A 5 1.79 26.42 4.03
N LYS A 6 2.51 26.49 5.14
CA LYS A 6 3.05 25.33 5.80
C LYS A 6 1.80 24.62 6.34
N THR A 7 1.18 23.79 5.51
CA THR A 7 0.08 22.92 5.92
C THR A 7 0.70 21.87 6.85
N GLU A 8 0.97 22.29 8.08
CA GLU A 8 1.38 21.39 9.15
C GLU A 8 0.17 20.52 9.44
N LEU A 9 0.14 19.34 8.82
CA LEU A 9 -0.89 18.35 9.08
C LEU A 9 -0.67 17.83 10.50
N LYS A 10 -1.29 18.48 11.48
CA LYS A 10 -1.28 18.06 12.88
C LYS A 10 -2.21 16.86 13.03
N VAL A 11 -1.72 15.69 12.61
CA VAL A 11 -2.47 14.44 12.68
C VAL A 11 -2.57 14.03 14.16
N ASN A 12 -3.79 14.00 14.69
CA ASN A 12 -4.00 13.55 16.05
C ASN A 12 -3.72 12.03 16.16
N LYS A 13 -3.54 11.52 17.39
CA LYS A 13 -3.21 10.10 17.62
C LYS A 13 -4.24 9.15 16.98
N GLN A 14 -5.52 9.51 16.99
CA GLN A 14 -6.60 8.70 16.42
C GLN A 14 -6.55 8.67 14.89
N GLN A 15 -6.28 9.80 14.25
CA GLN A 15 -6.14 9.91 12.79
C GLN A 15 -4.93 9.12 12.28
N ARG A 16 -3.80 9.11 13.01
CA ARG A 16 -2.66 8.23 12.68
C ARG A 16 -3.03 6.75 12.78
N LEU A 17 -3.79 6.39 13.81
CA LEU A 17 -4.22 5.00 14.01
C LEU A 17 -5.19 4.55 12.91
N LEU A 18 -6.16 5.39 12.55
CA LEU A 18 -7.08 5.13 11.44
C LEU A 18 -6.31 5.00 10.12
N LEU A 19 -5.39 5.92 9.84
CA LEU A 19 -4.57 5.85 8.64
C LEU A 19 -3.74 4.56 8.58
N ALA A 20 -3.14 4.14 9.69
CA ALA A 20 -2.40 2.90 9.77
C ALA A 20 -3.29 1.66 9.55
N GLN A 21 -4.52 1.65 10.09
CA GLN A 21 -5.48 0.58 9.84
C GLN A 21 -5.87 0.49 8.37
N HIS A 22 -6.24 1.61 7.74
CA HIS A 22 -6.60 1.64 6.32
C HIS A 22 -5.41 1.26 5.42
N ALA A 23 -4.20 1.73 5.73
CA ALA A 23 -2.99 1.33 5.01
C ALA A 23 -2.70 -0.18 5.16
N GLY A 24 -2.96 -0.74 6.34
CA GLY A 24 -2.85 -2.18 6.59
C GLY A 24 -3.84 -3.01 5.75
N VAL A 25 -5.11 -2.60 5.73
CA VAL A 25 -6.16 -3.27 4.93
C VAL A 25 -5.86 -3.16 3.43
N ALA A 26 -5.45 -1.99 2.94
CA ALA A 26 -5.09 -1.79 1.53
C ALA A 26 -3.88 -2.65 1.13
N LYS A 27 -2.84 -2.71 1.98
CA LYS A 27 -1.68 -3.58 1.76
C LYS A 27 -2.06 -5.06 1.77
N HIS A 28 -2.95 -5.47 2.67
CA HIS A 28 -3.42 -6.84 2.73
C HIS A 28 -4.21 -7.23 1.48
N GLY A 29 -5.14 -6.38 1.04
CA GLY A 29 -5.88 -6.57 -0.21
C GLY A 29 -4.97 -6.59 -1.44
N TRP A 30 -3.96 -5.72 -1.49
CA TRP A 30 -2.94 -5.72 -2.54
C TRP A 30 -2.13 -7.01 -2.57
N ASN A 31 -1.69 -7.49 -1.40
CA ASN A 31 -0.96 -8.75 -1.29
C ASN A 31 -1.83 -9.94 -1.69
N GLN A 32 -3.12 -9.95 -1.34
CA GLN A 32 -4.07 -10.95 -1.81
C GLN A 32 -4.23 -10.90 -3.33
N GLY A 33 -4.40 -9.72 -3.92
CA GLY A 33 -4.46 -9.54 -5.37
C GLY A 33 -3.20 -10.03 -6.08
N LEU A 34 -2.02 -9.73 -5.53
CA LEU A 34 -0.74 -10.20 -6.07
C LEU A 34 -0.57 -11.72 -5.94
N ALA A 35 -1.10 -12.33 -4.87
CA ALA A 35 -1.11 -13.78 -4.70
C ALA A 35 -2.09 -14.49 -5.65
N LEU A 36 -3.18 -13.82 -6.03
CA LEU A 36 -4.15 -14.31 -7.02
C LEU A 36 -3.63 -14.14 -8.46
N PHE A 37 -2.75 -13.15 -8.70
CA PHE A 37 -2.07 -12.92 -9.96
C PHE A 37 -0.55 -12.96 -9.77
N PRO A 38 0.03 -14.12 -9.41
CA PRO A 38 1.47 -14.25 -9.40
C PRO A 38 1.96 -13.96 -10.82
N ASN A 39 2.90 -13.01 -10.90
CA ASN A 39 3.57 -12.59 -12.13
C ASN A 39 3.75 -13.77 -13.09
N GLN A 40 3.14 -13.71 -14.27
CA GLN A 40 3.18 -14.82 -15.24
C GLN A 40 4.60 -15.16 -15.72
N ASN A 41 5.58 -14.32 -15.40
CA ASN A 41 6.98 -14.50 -15.73
C ASN A 41 7.69 -15.57 -14.86
N SER A 42 7.08 -16.05 -13.76
CA SER A 42 7.63 -17.13 -12.92
C SER A 42 6.95 -18.49 -13.11
N GLN A 43 5.79 -18.57 -13.77
CA GLN A 43 5.16 -19.86 -14.10
C GLN A 43 5.76 -20.54 -15.33
N THR A 44 6.56 -19.82 -16.13
CA THR A 44 7.29 -20.36 -17.28
C THR A 44 8.64 -20.97 -16.91
N ALA A 45 9.13 -20.77 -15.67
CA ALA A 45 10.39 -21.34 -15.20
C ALA A 45 10.24 -22.76 -14.61
N SER A 46 9.07 -23.13 -14.09
CA SER A 46 8.84 -24.45 -13.47
C SER A 46 8.27 -25.50 -14.44
N LYS A 47 7.90 -25.13 -15.68
CA LYS A 47 7.39 -26.07 -16.69
C LYS A 47 8.47 -26.63 -17.63
N ASN A 48 9.72 -26.18 -17.48
CA ASN A 48 10.86 -26.59 -18.30
C ASN A 48 11.96 -27.30 -17.48
N SER A 49 11.62 -27.99 -16.39
CA SER A 49 12.53 -28.88 -15.65
C SER A 49 11.92 -30.26 -15.45
#